data_AF-A0A9E5ZH91-F1
#
_entry.id   AF-A0A9E5ZH91-F1
#
_cell.length_a   1.000
_cell.length_b   1.000
_cell.length_c   1.000
_cell.angle_alpha   90.00
_cell.angle_beta   90.00
_cell.angle_gamma   90.00
#
_symmetry.space_group_name_H-M   'P 1'
#
loop_
_entity.id
_entity.type
_entity.pdbx_description
1 polymer ?
#
loop_
_entity_poly.entity_id
_entity_poly.type
_entity_poly.pdbx_seq_one_letter_code
_entity_poly.pdbx_strand_id
1 'polypeptide(L)'
;MQKLKVANLYYNELIIISGTLVERYNSCLVLMGFTPTKLQTISIDAMGWSPEVAEEKQDMHYLNHGDANPHAIIVSPKQKGKPVYVPTHSFDRDMMKEVFKVHGDAINDITRDCALCLSFDQEIDAFYEPLDILKYDTVTIAFRLINDLDAIQKEQLSLVELFHKDDNFIDEYLHEKILESAETYGDLRERKLNLEPVLFQTNSFFTKAFGGIYVLKDFIVPIVVFEDETAHKEAIKDTIHDVLIYHASQPELVEKLKDYLIIECDLNKVVETKQYERVKKVMFANALGTTAHKVEEILEDKVLTRRYLNTLEIETIKRINGVEIYLERLQRSNTYKIHDLVDDNFYYALHRPHSSLELNQQDLIWKLLVNISPLDVLLLYWYDIEEFYQLYNSWDDSFKEWVVYTIKEGFLR
;
A
#
# COMPACT_ATOMS: atom_id res chain seq x y z
N MET A 1 15.47 -12.71 0.90
CA MET A 1 14.82 -12.04 2.05
C MET A 1 15.57 -12.03 3.38
N GLN A 2 16.47 -12.97 3.71
CA GLN A 2 17.05 -13.07 5.07
C GLN A 2 17.71 -11.78 5.60
N LYS A 3 18.46 -11.05 4.76
CA LYS A 3 19.13 -9.79 5.17
C LYS A 3 18.13 -8.70 5.60
N LEU A 4 16.99 -8.58 4.90
CA LEU A 4 15.92 -7.64 5.29
C LEU A 4 15.29 -8.04 6.63
N LYS A 5 15.04 -9.34 6.84
CA LYS A 5 14.53 -9.85 8.14
C LYS A 5 15.47 -9.49 9.30
N VAL A 6 16.77 -9.73 9.14
CA VAL A 6 17.79 -9.38 10.15
C VAL A 6 17.85 -7.87 10.40
N ALA A 7 17.61 -7.07 9.36
CA ALA A 7 17.59 -5.61 9.44
C ALA A 7 16.27 -5.02 9.98
N ASN A 8 15.26 -5.84 10.30
CA ASN A 8 13.89 -5.41 10.60
C ASN A 8 13.26 -4.56 9.47
N LEU A 9 13.55 -4.90 8.21
CA LEU A 9 13.02 -4.28 7.00
C LEU A 9 12.09 -5.23 6.22
N TYR A 10 11.58 -6.27 6.87
CA TYR A 10 10.68 -7.24 6.25
C TYR A 10 9.57 -7.60 7.24
N TYR A 11 8.35 -7.12 6.98
CA TYR A 11 7.15 -7.39 7.78
C TYR A 11 7.36 -7.25 9.30
N ASN A 12 8.09 -6.20 9.71
CA ASN A 12 8.62 -6.03 11.06
C ASN A 12 7.57 -5.59 12.11
N GLU A 13 6.40 -5.11 11.69
CA GLU A 13 5.39 -4.55 12.59
C GLU A 13 4.11 -5.38 12.72
N LEU A 14 4.10 -6.59 12.15
CA LEU A 14 2.97 -7.52 12.26
C LEU A 14 2.66 -7.90 13.72
N ILE A 15 1.40 -8.24 13.96
CA ILE A 15 0.89 -8.68 15.26
C ILE A 15 0.76 -10.20 15.23
N ILE A 16 1.50 -10.87 16.10
CA ILE A 16 1.38 -12.32 16.26
C ILE A 16 0.10 -12.62 17.03
N ILE A 17 -0.75 -13.48 16.45
CA ILE A 17 -1.96 -14.02 17.07
C ILE A 17 -1.89 -15.54 17.13
N SER A 18 -2.49 -16.14 18.15
CA SER A 18 -2.50 -17.59 18.38
C SER A 18 -3.73 -18.02 19.17
N GLY A 19 -4.04 -19.32 19.15
CA GLY A 19 -5.13 -19.91 19.94
C GLY A 19 -6.49 -19.32 19.57
N THR A 20 -7.25 -18.83 20.56
CA THR A 20 -8.61 -18.31 20.37
C THR A 20 -8.69 -17.13 19.39
N LEU A 21 -7.63 -16.33 19.25
CA LEU A 21 -7.60 -15.25 18.27
C LEU A 21 -7.57 -15.77 16.82
N VAL A 22 -6.89 -16.90 16.59
CA VAL A 22 -6.86 -17.54 15.26
C VAL A 22 -8.20 -18.20 14.96
N GLU A 23 -8.88 -18.76 15.97
CA GLU A 23 -10.24 -19.28 15.82
C GLU A 23 -11.21 -18.17 15.40
N ARG A 24 -11.17 -17.00 16.07
CA ARG A 24 -11.97 -15.83 15.69
C ARG A 24 -11.63 -15.32 14.29
N TYR A 25 -10.35 -15.29 13.95
CA TYR A 25 -9.88 -14.92 12.63
C TYR A 25 -10.45 -15.87 11.55
N ASN A 26 -10.44 -17.19 11.81
CA ASN A 26 -11.04 -18.18 10.93
C ASN A 26 -12.57 -18.03 10.83
N SER A 27 -13.26 -17.71 11.93
CA SER A 27 -14.69 -17.38 11.88
C SER A 27 -14.95 -16.17 10.99
N CYS A 28 -14.08 -15.16 11.02
CA CYS A 28 -14.19 -14.00 10.12
C CYS A 28 -14.00 -14.40 8.65
N LEU A 29 -13.00 -15.23 8.34
CA LEU A 29 -12.77 -15.75 6.99
C LEU A 29 -14.01 -16.47 6.46
N VAL A 30 -14.57 -17.39 7.24
CA VAL A 30 -15.77 -18.16 6.86
C VAL A 30 -16.98 -17.24 6.66
N LEU A 31 -17.17 -16.26 7.54
CA LEU A 31 -18.27 -15.29 7.45
C LEU A 31 -18.22 -14.45 6.17
N MET A 32 -17.03 -14.19 5.65
CA MET A 32 -16.81 -13.48 4.38
C MET A 32 -16.72 -14.43 3.18
N GLY A 33 -16.94 -15.73 3.35
CA GLY A 33 -16.95 -16.70 2.24
C GLY A 33 -15.56 -17.25 1.87
N PHE A 34 -14.52 -17.01 2.67
CA PHE A 34 -13.19 -17.58 2.48
C PHE A 34 -13.00 -18.90 3.23
N THR A 35 -12.02 -19.69 2.80
CA THR A 35 -11.64 -20.91 3.51
C THR A 35 -10.81 -20.58 4.78
N PRO A 36 -10.98 -21.30 5.91
CA PRO A 36 -10.17 -21.08 7.09
C PRO A 36 -8.71 -21.54 6.89
N THR A 37 -7.77 -20.93 7.61
CA THR A 37 -6.38 -21.38 7.70
C THR A 37 -6.23 -22.55 8.68
N LYS A 38 -5.28 -23.44 8.42
CA LYS A 38 -4.91 -24.54 9.34
C LYS A 38 -3.80 -24.16 10.32
N LEU A 39 -3.21 -22.98 10.16
CA LEU A 39 -2.11 -22.50 10.99
C LEU A 39 -2.61 -22.20 12.41
N GLN A 40 -1.79 -22.50 13.42
CA GLN A 40 -2.13 -22.24 14.83
C GLN A 40 -1.62 -20.89 15.34
N THR A 41 -0.68 -20.30 14.62
CA THR A 41 -0.07 -19.00 14.93
C THR A 41 0.24 -18.32 13.62
N ILE A 42 -0.24 -17.09 13.48
CA ILE A 42 -0.06 -16.26 12.29
C ILE A 42 0.27 -14.84 12.71
N SER A 43 0.85 -14.07 11.79
CA SER A 43 1.20 -12.67 12.00
C SER A 43 0.31 -11.81 11.10
N ILE A 44 -0.44 -10.86 11.66
CA ILE A 44 -1.39 -10.03 10.91
C ILE A 44 -1.02 -8.55 10.89
N ASP A 45 -1.37 -7.86 9.82
CA ASP A 45 -1.18 -6.42 9.66
C ASP A 45 -2.40 -5.60 10.14
N ALA A 46 -2.47 -4.31 9.80
CA ALA A 46 -3.59 -3.46 10.20
C ALA A 46 -4.95 -3.92 9.64
N MET A 47 -5.00 -4.45 8.41
CA MET A 47 -6.22 -4.98 7.80
C MET A 47 -6.50 -6.43 8.18
N GLY A 48 -5.59 -7.09 8.89
CA GLY A 48 -5.73 -8.51 9.22
C GLY A 48 -5.09 -9.42 8.17
N TRP A 49 -4.38 -8.88 7.18
CA TRP A 49 -3.64 -9.69 6.21
C TRP A 49 -2.44 -10.37 6.87
N SER A 50 -2.19 -11.64 6.53
CA SER A 50 -1.08 -12.44 7.04
C SER A 50 -0.25 -13.02 5.89
N PRO A 51 1.09 -12.85 5.91
CA PRO A 51 1.97 -13.47 4.93
C PRO A 51 1.95 -15.00 5.02
N GLU A 52 1.79 -15.57 6.22
CA GLU A 52 1.74 -17.03 6.40
C GLU A 52 0.46 -17.63 5.80
N VAL A 53 -0.67 -16.94 5.95
CA VAL A 53 -1.95 -17.36 5.35
C VAL A 53 -1.93 -17.17 3.83
N ALA A 54 -1.33 -16.08 3.33
CA ALA A 54 -1.14 -15.86 1.90
C ALA A 54 -0.28 -16.97 1.26
N GLU A 55 0.80 -17.39 1.94
CA GLU A 55 1.64 -18.51 1.50
C GLU A 55 0.88 -19.85 1.53
N GLU A 56 0.12 -20.13 2.58
CA GLU A 56 -0.72 -21.35 2.66
C GLU A 56 -1.74 -21.43 1.52
N LYS A 57 -2.36 -20.30 1.17
CA LYS A 57 -3.39 -20.20 0.13
C LYS A 57 -2.83 -20.04 -1.28
N GLN A 58 -1.53 -19.76 -1.40
CA GLN A 58 -0.88 -19.37 -2.66
C GLN A 58 -1.54 -18.14 -3.31
N ASP A 59 -2.04 -17.23 -2.48
CA ASP A 59 -2.77 -16.04 -2.90
C ASP A 59 -2.40 -14.86 -1.98
N MET A 60 -1.74 -13.86 -2.56
CA MET A 60 -1.31 -12.66 -1.85
C MET A 60 -2.48 -11.76 -1.45
N HIS A 61 -3.62 -11.87 -2.12
CA HIS A 61 -4.79 -10.99 -1.96
C HIS A 61 -6.01 -11.78 -1.47
N TYR A 62 -5.79 -12.85 -0.69
CA TYR A 62 -6.84 -13.76 -0.24
C TYR A 62 -7.98 -13.13 0.60
N LEU A 63 -7.83 -11.87 1.05
CA LEU A 63 -8.88 -11.10 1.73
C LEU A 63 -9.77 -10.30 0.76
N ASN A 64 -9.56 -10.41 -0.54
CA ASN A 64 -10.32 -9.69 -1.55
C ASN A 64 -11.19 -10.66 -2.38
N HIS A 65 -12.42 -10.24 -2.67
CA HIS A 65 -13.23 -10.92 -3.69
C HIS A 65 -13.02 -10.21 -5.03
N GLY A 66 -12.02 -10.67 -5.78
CA GLY A 66 -11.55 -9.99 -6.99
C GLY A 66 -10.93 -8.63 -6.68
N ASP A 67 -10.90 -7.74 -7.67
CA ASP A 67 -10.19 -6.45 -7.56
C ASP A 67 -11.01 -5.34 -6.89
N ALA A 68 -12.34 -5.48 -6.83
CA ALA A 68 -13.24 -4.41 -6.38
C ALA A 68 -13.59 -4.50 -4.88
N ASN A 69 -13.53 -5.69 -4.27
CA ASN A 69 -14.17 -5.91 -2.97
C ASN A 69 -13.14 -6.31 -1.90
N PRO A 70 -12.32 -5.37 -1.39
CA PRO A 70 -11.42 -5.68 -0.31
C PRO A 70 -12.19 -5.89 0.99
N HIS A 71 -11.62 -6.69 1.88
CA HIS A 71 -12.13 -6.92 3.23
C HIS A 71 -11.01 -6.75 4.25
N ALA A 72 -11.39 -6.47 5.50
CA ALA A 72 -10.47 -6.46 6.62
C ALA A 72 -11.01 -7.25 7.80
N ILE A 73 -10.11 -7.80 8.60
CA ILE A 73 -10.41 -8.54 9.82
C ILE A 73 -9.75 -7.83 10.99
N ILE A 74 -10.54 -7.42 11.98
CA ILE A 74 -10.04 -6.85 13.23
C ILE A 74 -10.30 -7.84 14.38
N VAL A 75 -9.22 -8.40 14.91
CA VAL A 75 -9.23 -9.32 16.07
C VAL A 75 -8.61 -8.70 17.32
N SER A 76 -7.94 -7.55 17.20
CA SER A 76 -7.23 -6.93 18.32
C SER A 76 -7.15 -5.40 18.20
N PRO A 77 -7.24 -4.64 19.30
CA PRO A 77 -7.00 -3.20 19.26
C PRO A 77 -5.55 -2.86 18.92
N LYS A 78 -4.63 -3.83 19.02
CA LYS A 78 -3.21 -3.66 18.64
C LYS A 78 -3.03 -3.37 17.16
N GLN A 79 -4.01 -3.68 16.30
CA GLN A 79 -3.99 -3.34 14.87
C GLN A 79 -4.04 -1.83 14.61
N LYS A 80 -4.45 -1.04 15.61
CA LYS A 80 -4.48 0.42 15.52
C LYS A 80 -3.08 0.98 15.20
N GLY A 81 -2.99 1.70 14.09
CA GLY A 81 -1.77 2.40 13.66
C GLY A 81 -0.69 1.50 13.05
N LYS A 82 -0.96 0.21 12.87
CA LYS A 82 -0.06 -0.69 12.17
C LYS A 82 0.01 -0.40 10.67
N PRO A 83 1.10 -0.79 9.98
CA PRO A 83 1.16 -0.70 8.53
C PRO A 83 0.18 -1.68 7.86
N VAL A 84 -0.19 -1.35 6.63
CA VAL A 84 -0.86 -2.23 5.67
C VAL A 84 0.21 -2.63 4.66
N TYR A 85 0.55 -3.92 4.56
CA TYR A 85 1.69 -4.35 3.75
C TYR A 85 1.31 -4.69 2.30
N VAL A 86 0.08 -5.13 2.07
CA VAL A 86 -0.43 -5.46 0.74
C VAL A 86 -1.72 -4.66 0.48
N PRO A 87 -1.63 -3.32 0.37
CA PRO A 87 -2.80 -2.52 0.03
C PRO A 87 -3.27 -2.82 -1.39
N THR A 88 -4.59 -2.85 -1.56
CA THR A 88 -5.28 -2.86 -2.85
C THR A 88 -5.43 -1.45 -3.39
N HIS A 89 -5.68 -0.49 -2.49
CA HIS A 89 -5.76 0.94 -2.80
C HIS A 89 -4.72 1.75 -2.01
N SER A 90 -4.25 2.86 -2.58
CA SER A 90 -3.32 3.77 -1.88
C SER A 90 -3.86 4.32 -0.56
N PHE A 91 -5.19 4.32 -0.37
CA PHE A 91 -5.87 4.85 0.80
C PHE A 91 -6.31 3.78 1.82
N ASP A 92 -6.03 2.49 1.61
CA ASP A 92 -6.44 1.42 2.53
C ASP A 92 -5.94 1.65 3.97
N ARG A 93 -4.70 2.14 4.09
CA ARG A 93 -4.12 2.51 5.40
C ARG A 93 -4.90 3.65 6.06
N ASP A 94 -5.36 4.63 5.29
CA ASP A 94 -6.09 5.78 5.81
C ASP A 94 -7.53 5.43 6.18
N MET A 95 -8.18 4.53 5.43
CA MET A 95 -9.45 3.92 5.84
C MET A 95 -9.33 3.27 7.22
N MET A 96 -8.29 2.44 7.42
CA MET A 96 -8.08 1.80 8.72
C MET A 96 -7.82 2.82 9.84
N LYS A 97 -7.09 3.92 9.57
CA LYS A 97 -6.93 5.01 10.55
C LYS A 97 -8.27 5.64 10.92
N GLU A 98 -9.13 5.91 9.93
CA GLU A 98 -10.45 6.52 10.17
C GLU A 98 -11.36 5.57 10.96
N VAL A 99 -11.38 4.28 10.63
CA VAL A 99 -12.08 3.24 11.40
C VAL A 99 -11.70 3.28 12.88
N PHE A 100 -10.39 3.26 13.19
CA PHE A 100 -9.91 3.27 14.57
C PHE A 100 -10.08 4.63 15.27
N LYS A 101 -10.25 5.72 14.51
CA LYS A 101 -10.55 7.05 15.03
C LYS A 101 -12.02 7.17 15.41
N VAL A 102 -12.93 6.66 14.58
CA VAL A 102 -14.38 6.72 14.83
C VAL A 102 -14.82 5.69 15.86
N HIS A 103 -14.38 4.43 15.72
CA HIS A 103 -14.89 3.29 16.50
C HIS A 103 -13.86 2.66 17.45
N GLY A 104 -12.73 3.32 17.71
CA GLY A 104 -11.62 2.75 18.47
C GLY A 104 -11.99 2.17 19.85
N ASP A 105 -12.84 2.86 20.61
CA ASP A 105 -13.28 2.40 21.95
C ASP A 105 -14.20 1.18 21.84
N ALA A 106 -15.10 1.17 20.86
CA ALA A 106 -16.00 0.05 20.61
C ALA A 106 -15.23 -1.18 20.10
N ILE A 107 -14.27 -0.99 19.19
CA ILE A 107 -13.37 -2.04 18.72
C ILE A 107 -12.61 -2.64 19.91
N ASN A 108 -12.09 -1.81 20.82
CA ASN A 108 -11.36 -2.28 22.00
C ASN A 108 -12.24 -3.10 22.96
N ASP A 109 -13.53 -2.79 23.08
CA ASP A 109 -14.45 -3.61 23.87
C ASP A 109 -14.85 -4.91 23.14
N ILE A 110 -15.26 -4.82 21.88
CA ILE A 110 -15.73 -5.95 21.06
C ILE A 110 -14.64 -7.01 20.91
N THR A 111 -13.39 -6.61 20.67
CA THR A 111 -12.29 -7.55 20.40
C THR A 111 -11.79 -8.32 21.64
N ARG A 112 -12.34 -8.06 22.83
CA ARG A 112 -12.04 -8.85 24.04
C ARG A 112 -12.50 -10.30 23.88
N ASP A 113 -13.71 -10.46 23.39
CA ASP A 113 -14.41 -11.74 23.29
C ASP A 113 -14.87 -12.07 21.85
N CYS A 114 -14.87 -11.08 20.95
CA CYS A 114 -15.34 -11.20 19.57
C CYS A 114 -14.26 -10.73 18.55
N ALA A 115 -14.64 -10.64 17.27
CA ALA A 115 -13.87 -10.07 16.18
C ALA A 115 -14.81 -9.42 15.14
N LEU A 116 -14.25 -8.54 14.32
CA LEU A 116 -14.98 -7.74 13.33
C LEU A 116 -14.51 -8.08 11.92
N CYS A 117 -15.46 -8.31 11.03
CA CYS A 117 -15.27 -8.27 9.59
C CYS A 117 -15.65 -6.89 9.08
N LEU A 118 -14.80 -6.32 8.25
CA LEU A 118 -15.05 -5.07 7.55
C LEU A 118 -15.19 -5.39 6.06
N SER A 119 -16.22 -4.84 5.44
CA SER A 119 -16.38 -4.81 4.00
C SER A 119 -16.29 -3.37 3.52
N PHE A 120 -15.45 -3.13 2.53
CA PHE A 120 -15.29 -1.83 1.90
C PHE A 120 -16.14 -1.84 0.63
N ASP A 121 -17.27 -1.15 0.67
CA ASP A 121 -18.23 -1.08 -0.43
C ASP A 121 -18.09 0.27 -1.13
N GLN A 122 -17.86 0.26 -2.45
CA GLN A 122 -17.80 1.48 -3.26
C GLN A 122 -19.04 1.64 -4.14
N GLU A 123 -20.12 0.93 -3.81
CA GLU A 123 -21.36 0.82 -4.59
C GLU A 123 -21.11 0.30 -6.02
N ILE A 124 -20.08 -0.53 -6.18
CA ILE A 124 -19.64 -1.10 -7.44
C ILE A 124 -19.59 -2.62 -7.29
N ASP A 125 -20.60 -3.30 -7.81
CA ASP A 125 -20.71 -4.76 -7.74
C ASP A 125 -19.55 -5.45 -8.49
N ALA A 126 -19.18 -4.92 -9.66
CA ALA A 126 -18.08 -5.38 -10.49
C ALA A 126 -17.64 -4.29 -11.45
N PHE A 127 -16.37 -4.30 -11.83
CA PHE A 127 -15.88 -3.51 -12.95
C PHE A 127 -16.17 -4.21 -14.27
N TYR A 128 -16.65 -3.47 -15.27
CA TYR A 128 -16.86 -3.98 -16.62
C TYR A 128 -15.77 -3.47 -17.57
N GLU A 129 -15.36 -2.21 -17.41
CA GLU A 129 -14.35 -1.55 -18.23
C GLU A 129 -13.32 -0.84 -17.34
N PRO A 130 -12.06 -0.65 -17.79
CA PRO A 130 -11.02 -0.06 -16.94
C PRO A 130 -11.35 1.35 -16.42
N LEU A 131 -12.11 2.15 -17.17
CA LEU A 131 -12.51 3.50 -16.76
C LEU A 131 -13.70 3.55 -15.80
N ASP A 132 -14.35 2.41 -15.50
CA ASP A 132 -15.35 2.34 -14.43
C ASP A 132 -14.77 2.77 -13.07
N ILE A 133 -13.44 2.68 -12.92
CA ILE A 133 -12.71 3.17 -11.75
C ILE A 133 -12.93 4.66 -11.48
N LEU A 134 -13.29 5.46 -12.49
CA LEU A 134 -13.58 6.88 -12.31
C LEU A 134 -14.81 7.13 -11.44
N LYS A 135 -15.72 6.16 -11.32
CA LYS A 135 -16.92 6.21 -10.47
C LYS A 135 -16.59 6.18 -8.97
N TYR A 136 -15.39 5.74 -8.58
CA TYR A 136 -14.96 5.71 -7.18
C TYR A 136 -14.89 7.13 -6.60
N ASP A 137 -15.61 7.40 -5.51
CA ASP A 137 -15.56 8.67 -4.80
C ASP A 137 -15.65 8.45 -3.29
N THR A 138 -16.70 7.75 -2.84
CA THR A 138 -16.92 7.43 -1.44
C THR A 138 -16.90 5.93 -1.22
N VAL A 139 -16.16 5.49 -0.21
CA VAL A 139 -16.14 4.10 0.28
C VAL A 139 -16.95 4.02 1.56
N THR A 140 -17.96 3.15 1.57
CA THR A 140 -18.74 2.80 2.74
C THR A 140 -18.10 1.61 3.43
N ILE A 141 -17.58 1.83 4.64
CA ILE A 141 -16.99 0.79 5.47
C ILE A 141 -18.07 0.23 6.39
N ALA A 142 -18.56 -0.96 6.09
CA ALA A 142 -19.54 -1.66 6.92
C ALA A 142 -18.87 -2.65 7.86
N PHE A 143 -19.51 -2.87 9.01
CA PHE A 143 -19.00 -3.74 10.08
C PHE A 143 -19.94 -4.91 10.28
N ARG A 144 -19.38 -6.11 10.45
CA ARG A 144 -20.10 -7.31 10.86
C ARG A 144 -19.35 -8.00 11.98
N LEU A 145 -20.06 -8.37 13.04
CA LEU A 145 -19.50 -9.14 14.14
C LEU A 145 -19.61 -10.64 13.83
N ILE A 146 -18.64 -11.43 14.32
CA ILE A 146 -18.80 -12.88 14.31
C ILE A 146 -19.89 -13.32 15.30
N ASN A 147 -20.48 -14.50 15.06
CA ASN A 147 -21.53 -15.11 15.89
C ASN A 147 -22.82 -14.27 16.04
N ASP A 148 -23.06 -13.30 15.17
CA ASP A 148 -24.27 -12.45 15.17
C ASP A 148 -24.54 -11.81 16.55
N LEU A 149 -23.47 -11.39 17.24
CA LEU A 149 -23.54 -10.87 18.62
C LEU A 149 -24.48 -9.66 18.76
N ASP A 150 -24.63 -8.87 17.69
CA ASP A 150 -25.57 -7.74 17.61
C ASP A 150 -27.04 -8.22 17.55
N ALA A 151 -27.34 -9.31 16.86
CA ALA A 151 -28.66 -9.93 16.86
C ALA A 151 -28.98 -10.54 18.23
N ILE A 152 -28.01 -11.21 18.85
CA ILE A 152 -28.14 -11.79 20.20
C ILE A 152 -28.40 -10.68 21.24
N GLN A 153 -27.72 -9.55 21.12
CA GLN A 153 -27.97 -8.40 21.99
C GLN A 153 -29.41 -7.89 21.86
N LYS A 154 -29.95 -7.78 20.64
CA LYS A 154 -31.35 -7.36 20.42
C LYS A 154 -32.32 -8.34 21.05
N GLU A 155 -32.04 -9.64 20.98
CA GLU A 155 -32.83 -10.67 21.65
C GLU A 155 -32.77 -10.52 23.18
N GLN A 156 -31.57 -10.35 23.75
CA GLN A 156 -31.39 -10.16 25.18
C GLN A 156 -32.11 -8.91 25.69
N LEU A 157 -32.05 -7.79 24.96
CA LEU A 157 -32.80 -6.58 25.28
C LEU A 157 -34.31 -6.80 25.19
N SER A 158 -34.79 -7.54 24.18
CA SER A 158 -36.21 -7.90 24.05
C SER A 158 -36.70 -8.77 25.21
N LEU A 159 -35.88 -9.70 25.69
CA LEU A 159 -36.19 -10.52 26.88
C LEU A 159 -36.27 -9.65 28.14
N VAL A 160 -35.37 -8.68 28.30
CA VAL A 160 -35.38 -7.74 29.42
C VAL A 160 -36.58 -6.80 29.37
N GLU A 161 -36.92 -6.28 28.18
CA GLU A 161 -38.15 -5.49 27.98
C GLU A 161 -39.40 -6.31 28.31
N LEU A 162 -39.44 -7.57 27.88
CA LEU A 162 -40.54 -8.48 28.20
C LEU A 162 -40.62 -8.73 29.70
N PHE A 163 -39.49 -8.90 30.39
CA PHE A 163 -39.42 -9.08 31.84
C PHE A 163 -39.97 -7.87 32.61
N HIS A 164 -39.71 -6.66 32.11
CA HIS A 164 -40.23 -5.42 32.72
C HIS A 164 -41.69 -5.12 32.36
N LYS A 165 -42.32 -5.91 31.48
CA LYS A 165 -43.69 -5.70 31.03
C LYS A 165 -44.68 -6.46 31.91
N ASP A 166 -45.74 -5.76 32.34
CA ASP A 166 -46.84 -6.31 33.13
C ASP A 166 -46.33 -7.08 34.37
N ASP A 167 -46.84 -8.30 34.60
CA ASP A 167 -46.43 -9.18 35.72
C ASP A 167 -45.38 -10.22 35.27
N ASN A 168 -44.68 -10.03 34.16
CA ASN A 168 -43.72 -11.03 33.65
C ASN A 168 -42.49 -11.24 34.57
N PHE A 169 -42.28 -10.36 35.56
CA PHE A 169 -41.21 -10.50 36.55
C PHE A 169 -41.39 -11.70 37.51
N ILE A 170 -42.55 -12.38 37.51
CA ILE A 170 -42.78 -13.64 38.23
C ILE A 170 -42.69 -14.88 37.32
N ASP A 171 -42.45 -14.70 36.02
CA ASP A 171 -42.33 -15.82 35.07
C ASP A 171 -40.95 -16.49 35.17
N GLU A 172 -40.90 -17.62 35.85
CA GLU A 172 -39.68 -18.41 36.02
C GLU A 172 -39.08 -18.90 34.69
N TYR A 173 -39.90 -19.15 33.67
CA TYR A 173 -39.41 -19.55 32.34
C TYR A 173 -38.71 -18.39 31.62
N LEU A 174 -39.21 -17.17 31.79
CA LEU A 174 -38.53 -15.98 31.29
C LEU A 174 -37.20 -15.73 32.02
N HIS A 175 -37.14 -15.99 33.32
CA HIS A 175 -35.89 -15.89 34.09
C HIS A 175 -34.84 -16.87 33.56
N GLU A 176 -35.22 -18.14 33.34
CA GLU A 176 -34.33 -19.16 32.79
C GLU A 176 -33.76 -18.75 31.43
N LYS A 177 -34.60 -18.21 30.53
CA LYS A 177 -34.13 -17.71 29.22
C LYS A 177 -33.13 -16.57 29.33
N ILE A 178 -33.37 -15.61 30.23
CA ILE A 178 -32.45 -14.49 30.44
C ILE A 178 -31.12 -14.99 31.00
N LEU A 179 -31.17 -15.92 31.96
CA LEU A 179 -29.98 -16.53 32.56
C LEU A 179 -29.18 -17.34 31.54
N GLU A 180 -29.82 -18.20 30.75
CA GLU A 180 -29.17 -19.01 29.71
C GLU A 180 -28.47 -18.13 28.66
N SER A 181 -29.13 -17.05 28.24
CA SER A 181 -28.55 -16.05 27.34
C SER A 181 -27.31 -15.40 27.96
N ALA A 182 -27.39 -14.97 29.22
CA ALA A 182 -26.28 -14.32 29.93
C ALA A 182 -25.11 -15.27 30.23
N GLU A 183 -25.37 -16.54 30.53
CA GLU A 183 -24.33 -17.55 30.76
C GLU A 183 -23.59 -17.92 29.47
N THR A 184 -24.31 -17.97 28.34
CA THR A 184 -23.74 -18.35 27.05
C THR A 184 -22.96 -17.23 26.39
N TYR A 185 -23.49 -16.00 26.41
CA TYR A 185 -22.96 -14.87 25.64
C TYR A 185 -22.45 -13.71 26.50
N GLY A 186 -22.62 -13.79 27.82
CA GLY A 186 -22.36 -12.68 28.73
C GLY A 186 -23.50 -11.65 28.79
N ASP A 187 -23.30 -10.64 29.62
CA ASP A 187 -24.21 -9.49 29.69
C ASP A 187 -23.89 -8.49 28.57
N LEU A 188 -24.77 -8.41 27.57
CA LEU A 188 -24.60 -7.55 26.41
C LEU A 188 -25.38 -6.24 26.53
N ARG A 189 -26.20 -6.03 27.56
CA ARG A 189 -27.18 -4.94 27.62
C ARG A 189 -26.57 -3.54 27.44
N GLU A 190 -25.41 -3.32 28.05
CA GLU A 190 -24.71 -2.02 28.01
C GLU A 190 -23.59 -1.96 26.96
N ARG A 191 -23.39 -3.03 26.18
CA ARG A 191 -22.29 -3.09 25.20
C ARG A 191 -22.65 -2.31 23.94
N LYS A 192 -21.68 -1.63 23.34
CA LYS A 192 -21.87 -0.92 22.07
C LYS A 192 -21.45 -1.80 20.90
N LEU A 193 -22.35 -2.69 20.47
CA LEU A 193 -22.09 -3.67 19.41
C LEU A 193 -22.54 -3.20 18.01
N ASN A 194 -23.46 -2.25 17.94
CA ASN A 194 -23.87 -1.63 16.68
C ASN A 194 -22.85 -0.55 16.28
N LEU A 195 -22.08 -0.82 15.21
CA LEU A 195 -21.12 0.10 14.63
C LEU A 195 -21.71 0.69 13.35
N GLU A 196 -21.99 1.99 13.38
CA GLU A 196 -22.47 2.70 12.19
C GLU A 196 -21.41 2.67 11.07
N PRO A 197 -21.82 2.54 9.79
CA PRO A 197 -20.89 2.58 8.68
C PRO A 197 -20.04 3.86 8.67
N VAL A 198 -18.76 3.72 8.33
CA VAL A 198 -17.85 4.87 8.17
C VAL A 198 -17.77 5.21 6.70
N LEU A 199 -18.05 6.47 6.35
CA LEU A 199 -17.88 6.98 4.99
C LEU A 199 -16.47 7.55 4.84
N PHE A 200 -15.73 7.07 3.84
CA PHE A 200 -14.39 7.55 3.52
C PHE A 200 -14.37 8.11 2.10
N GLN A 201 -14.13 9.42 1.97
CA GLN A 201 -14.04 10.08 0.68
C GLN A 201 -12.60 10.09 0.16
N THR A 202 -12.42 9.78 -1.12
CA THR A 202 -11.13 9.77 -1.80
C THR A 202 -11.26 10.38 -3.20
N ASN A 203 -10.29 11.20 -3.59
CA ASN A 203 -10.26 11.84 -4.90
C ASN A 203 -9.24 11.13 -5.80
N SER A 204 -7.96 11.48 -5.61
CA SER A 204 -6.85 10.89 -6.35
C SER A 204 -6.30 9.67 -5.61
N PHE A 205 -6.14 8.55 -6.30
CA PHE A 205 -5.73 7.30 -5.69
C PHE A 205 -5.04 6.36 -6.68
N PHE A 206 -4.42 5.30 -6.15
CA PHE A 206 -3.98 4.13 -6.91
C PHE A 206 -4.83 2.93 -6.52
N THR A 207 -5.14 2.06 -7.48
CA THR A 207 -5.75 0.74 -7.27
C THR A 207 -4.98 -0.33 -8.03
N LYS A 208 -4.96 -1.56 -7.50
CA LYS A 208 -4.44 -2.74 -8.20
C LYS A 208 -5.38 -3.29 -9.26
N ALA A 209 -6.63 -2.83 -9.31
CA ALA A 209 -7.59 -3.26 -10.33
C ALA A 209 -7.02 -3.10 -11.74
N PHE A 210 -7.33 -4.05 -12.62
CA PHE A 210 -6.83 -4.07 -14.01
C PHE A 210 -5.29 -4.02 -14.12
N GLY A 211 -4.57 -4.56 -13.13
CA GLY A 211 -3.11 -4.63 -13.16
C GLY A 211 -2.40 -3.33 -12.75
N GLY A 212 -3.11 -2.36 -12.16
CA GLY A 212 -2.54 -1.13 -11.63
C GLY A 212 -3.00 0.12 -12.37
N ILE A 213 -3.77 0.97 -11.68
CA ILE A 213 -4.26 2.24 -12.22
C ILE A 213 -4.05 3.36 -11.19
N TYR A 214 -3.47 4.47 -11.64
CA TYR A 214 -3.49 5.75 -10.93
C TYR A 214 -4.60 6.62 -11.49
N VAL A 215 -5.42 7.18 -10.61
CA VAL A 215 -6.46 8.15 -10.94
C VAL A 215 -6.10 9.46 -10.25
N LEU A 216 -5.85 10.50 -11.04
CA LEU A 216 -5.45 11.82 -10.58
C LEU A 216 -6.56 12.83 -10.90
N LYS A 217 -7.50 13.04 -9.97
CA LYS A 217 -8.72 13.83 -10.21
C LYS A 217 -8.58 15.33 -9.92
N ASP A 218 -7.65 15.70 -9.03
CA ASP A 218 -7.59 17.07 -8.46
C ASP A 218 -6.84 18.07 -9.36
N PHE A 219 -6.73 17.79 -10.66
CA PHE A 219 -5.95 18.58 -11.63
C PHE A 219 -6.84 19.15 -12.74
N ILE A 220 -6.28 20.03 -13.56
CA ILE A 220 -7.02 20.77 -14.62
C ILE A 220 -7.86 19.82 -15.48
N VAL A 221 -7.29 18.68 -15.85
CA VAL A 221 -7.96 17.57 -16.50
C VAL A 221 -7.57 16.31 -15.74
N PRO A 222 -8.51 15.41 -15.39
CA PRO A 222 -8.16 14.17 -14.71
C PRO A 222 -7.19 13.34 -15.54
N ILE A 223 -6.19 12.77 -14.89
CA ILE A 223 -5.19 11.91 -15.53
C ILE A 223 -5.36 10.49 -15.01
N VAL A 224 -5.47 9.54 -15.93
CA VAL A 224 -5.50 8.11 -15.62
C VAL A 224 -4.22 7.48 -16.17
N VAL A 225 -3.43 6.88 -15.30
CA VAL A 225 -2.18 6.20 -15.67
C VAL A 225 -2.31 4.72 -15.43
N PHE A 226 -2.05 3.92 -16.46
CA PHE A 226 -2.12 2.47 -16.43
C PHE A 226 -0.72 1.87 -16.33
N GLU A 227 -0.56 0.86 -15.47
CA GLU A 227 0.63 0.00 -15.42
C GLU A 227 0.53 -1.18 -16.39
N ASP A 228 -0.68 -1.70 -16.61
CA ASP A 228 -0.92 -2.79 -17.56
C ASP A 228 -1.19 -2.29 -18.99
N GLU A 229 -0.48 -2.85 -19.97
CA GLU A 229 -0.62 -2.49 -21.37
C GLU A 229 -1.98 -2.87 -21.97
N THR A 230 -2.59 -3.96 -21.50
CA THR A 230 -3.86 -4.47 -22.05
C THR A 230 -5.01 -3.57 -21.63
N ALA A 231 -5.08 -3.26 -20.33
CA ALA A 231 -6.03 -2.31 -19.76
C ALA A 231 -5.89 -0.92 -20.39
N HIS A 232 -4.65 -0.44 -20.59
CA HIS A 232 -4.40 0.82 -21.29
C HIS A 232 -4.97 0.81 -22.73
N LYS A 233 -4.69 -0.24 -23.51
CA LYS A 233 -5.17 -0.37 -24.91
C LYS A 233 -6.70 -0.45 -25.00
N GLU A 234 -7.35 -0.93 -23.96
CA GLU A 234 -8.81 -0.92 -23.86
C GLU A 234 -9.34 0.47 -23.50
N ALA A 235 -8.76 1.11 -22.48
CA ALA A 235 -9.17 2.43 -22.00
C ALA A 235 -9.09 3.52 -23.07
N ILE A 236 -8.05 3.53 -23.92
CA ILE A 236 -7.89 4.55 -24.99
C ILE A 236 -8.97 4.49 -26.09
N LYS A 237 -9.78 3.42 -26.13
CA LYS A 237 -10.91 3.32 -27.07
C LYS A 237 -12.14 4.08 -26.58
N ASP A 238 -12.18 4.40 -25.29
CA ASP A 238 -13.24 5.21 -24.70
C ASP A 238 -13.18 6.63 -25.27
N THR A 239 -14.34 7.15 -25.64
CA THR A 239 -14.50 8.53 -26.13
C THR A 239 -15.58 9.29 -25.34
N ILE A 240 -16.05 8.68 -24.26
CA ILE A 240 -17.14 9.15 -23.40
C ILE A 240 -16.56 10.01 -22.28
N HIS A 241 -15.45 9.57 -21.68
CA HIS A 241 -14.82 10.24 -20.55
C HIS A 241 -13.83 11.32 -21.02
N ASP A 242 -13.96 12.52 -20.45
CA ASP A 242 -13.03 13.62 -20.69
C ASP A 242 -11.83 13.54 -19.74
N VAL A 243 -10.93 12.60 -20.01
CA VAL A 243 -9.73 12.32 -19.20
C VAL A 243 -8.49 12.12 -20.06
N LEU A 244 -7.32 12.41 -19.51
CA LEU A 244 -6.04 12.11 -20.13
C LEU A 244 -5.61 10.70 -19.76
N ILE A 245 -5.38 9.85 -20.75
CA ILE A 245 -5.02 8.44 -20.54
C ILE A 245 -3.56 8.24 -20.96
N TYR A 246 -2.75 7.69 -20.05
CA TYR A 246 -1.36 7.36 -20.30
C TYR A 246 -1.03 5.94 -19.84
N HIS A 247 -0.01 5.36 -20.44
CA HIS A 247 0.69 4.21 -19.88
C HIS A 247 1.92 4.68 -19.10
N ALA A 248 2.28 4.03 -18.00
CA ALA A 248 3.38 4.45 -17.13
C ALA A 248 4.74 4.54 -17.84
N SER A 249 4.95 3.78 -18.92
CA SER A 249 6.19 3.82 -19.71
C SER A 249 6.26 4.94 -20.76
N GLN A 250 5.18 5.71 -20.98
CA GLN A 250 5.16 6.77 -21.99
C GLN A 250 5.91 8.03 -21.50
N PRO A 251 6.94 8.50 -22.22
CA PRO A 251 7.66 9.73 -21.89
C PRO A 251 6.77 10.97 -21.74
N GLU A 252 5.71 11.04 -22.56
CA GLU A 252 4.75 12.14 -22.60
C GLU A 252 4.02 12.34 -21.26
N LEU A 253 3.90 11.27 -20.45
CA LEU A 253 3.33 11.36 -19.11
C LEU A 253 4.15 12.31 -18.23
N VAL A 254 5.47 12.15 -18.19
CA VAL A 254 6.34 12.96 -17.33
C VAL A 254 6.33 14.42 -17.75
N GLU A 255 6.32 14.69 -19.06
CA GLU A 255 6.14 16.05 -19.59
C GLU A 255 4.83 16.65 -19.10
N LYS A 256 3.73 15.88 -19.18
CA LYS A 256 2.41 16.34 -18.75
C LYS A 256 2.32 16.62 -17.25
N LEU A 257 2.87 15.73 -16.42
CA LEU A 257 2.92 15.90 -14.97
C LEU A 257 3.70 17.16 -14.59
N LYS A 258 4.79 17.47 -15.32
CA LYS A 258 5.58 18.69 -15.11
C LYS A 258 4.82 19.94 -15.56
N ASP A 259 4.17 19.90 -16.72
CA ASP A 259 3.38 21.02 -17.24
C ASP A 259 2.22 21.40 -16.30
N TYR A 260 1.64 20.42 -15.62
CA TYR A 260 0.58 20.62 -14.63
C TYR A 260 1.10 20.92 -13.23
N LEU A 261 2.42 21.12 -13.07
CA LEU A 261 3.08 21.39 -11.78
C LEU A 261 2.77 20.31 -10.73
N ILE A 262 2.61 19.06 -11.16
CA ILE A 262 2.42 17.89 -10.29
C ILE A 262 3.78 17.40 -9.80
N ILE A 263 4.79 17.48 -10.68
CA ILE A 263 6.18 17.11 -10.36
C ILE A 263 7.12 18.24 -10.73
N GLU A 264 8.28 18.27 -10.09
CA GLU A 264 9.37 19.20 -10.38
C GLU A 264 10.73 18.51 -10.36
N CYS A 265 11.67 19.07 -11.13
CA CYS A 265 13.07 18.66 -11.13
C CYS A 265 13.95 19.86 -11.48
N ASP A 266 14.84 20.24 -10.55
CA ASP A 266 15.88 21.24 -10.76
C ASP A 266 17.24 20.55 -10.68
N LEU A 267 17.81 20.21 -11.84
CA LEU A 267 19.06 19.44 -11.92
C LEU A 267 20.23 20.12 -11.19
N ASN A 268 20.27 21.45 -11.09
CA ASN A 268 21.34 22.14 -10.36
C ASN A 268 21.27 21.90 -8.84
N LYS A 269 20.06 21.71 -8.31
CA LYS A 269 19.85 21.42 -6.87
C LYS A 269 19.88 19.92 -6.59
N VAL A 270 19.30 19.13 -7.49
CA VAL A 270 19.15 17.69 -7.29
C VAL A 270 20.51 17.00 -7.19
N VAL A 271 21.54 17.43 -7.92
CA VAL A 271 22.90 16.87 -7.83
C VAL A 271 23.53 16.96 -6.44
N GLU A 272 23.06 17.86 -5.58
CA GLU A 272 23.53 18.00 -4.19
C GLU A 272 22.75 17.11 -3.20
N THR A 273 21.71 16.41 -3.68
CA THR A 273 20.84 15.60 -2.85
C THR A 273 21.31 14.15 -2.73
N LYS A 274 20.91 13.50 -1.63
CA LYS A 274 21.11 12.05 -1.47
C LYS A 274 20.36 11.21 -2.49
N GLN A 275 19.21 11.69 -2.99
CA GLN A 275 18.44 11.00 -4.04
C GLN A 275 19.32 10.81 -5.28
N TYR A 276 19.98 11.87 -5.72
CA TYR A 276 20.89 11.81 -6.86
C TYR A 276 22.03 10.79 -6.64
N GLU A 277 22.69 10.85 -5.49
CA GLU A 277 23.76 9.90 -5.16
C GLU A 277 23.27 8.45 -5.17
N ARG A 278 22.09 8.16 -4.60
CA ARG A 278 21.49 6.82 -4.58
C ARG A 278 21.16 6.34 -5.99
N VAL A 279 20.42 7.13 -6.77
CA VAL A 279 20.03 6.79 -8.15
C VAL A 279 21.26 6.50 -9.00
N LYS A 280 22.28 7.37 -8.91
CA LYS A 280 23.53 7.19 -9.64
C LYS A 280 24.28 5.91 -9.23
N LYS A 281 24.33 5.60 -7.92
CA LYS A 281 24.94 4.36 -7.40
C LYS A 281 24.20 3.12 -7.90
N VAL A 282 22.87 3.14 -7.96
CA VAL A 282 22.05 2.04 -8.51
C VAL A 282 22.33 1.85 -10.00
N MET A 283 22.33 2.93 -10.80
CA MET A 283 22.69 2.85 -12.22
C MET A 283 24.10 2.31 -12.44
N PHE A 284 25.05 2.71 -11.60
CA PHE A 284 26.41 2.21 -11.66
C PHE A 284 26.48 0.73 -11.28
N ALA A 285 25.82 0.31 -10.20
CA ALA A 285 25.74 -1.09 -9.77
C ALA A 285 25.15 -1.99 -10.86
N ASN A 286 24.06 -1.56 -11.50
CA ASN A 286 23.42 -2.29 -12.60
C ASN A 286 24.31 -2.39 -13.85
N ALA A 287 25.32 -1.54 -13.99
CA ALA A 287 26.29 -1.58 -15.07
C ALA A 287 27.53 -2.44 -14.74
N LEU A 288 27.71 -2.85 -13.49
CA LEU A 288 28.80 -3.72 -13.10
C LEU A 288 28.54 -5.15 -13.59
N GLY A 289 29.51 -5.74 -14.28
CA GLY A 289 29.54 -7.17 -14.57
C GLY A 289 30.17 -7.95 -13.42
N THR A 290 30.94 -8.99 -13.75
CA THR A 290 31.73 -9.74 -12.76
C THR A 290 32.83 -8.85 -12.17
N THR A 291 32.77 -8.63 -10.86
CA THR A 291 33.72 -7.78 -10.13
C THR A 291 34.62 -8.62 -9.20
N ALA A 292 35.81 -8.09 -8.92
CA ALA A 292 36.76 -8.72 -7.99
C ALA A 292 36.56 -8.26 -6.53
N HIS A 293 35.96 -7.08 -6.35
CA HIS A 293 35.58 -6.53 -5.06
C HIS A 293 34.07 -6.62 -4.90
N LYS A 294 33.59 -6.57 -3.66
CA LYS A 294 32.16 -6.52 -3.37
C LYS A 294 31.54 -5.25 -3.96
N VAL A 295 30.32 -5.34 -4.49
CA VAL A 295 29.57 -4.20 -5.05
C VAL A 295 29.44 -3.08 -4.01
N GLU A 296 29.12 -3.42 -2.75
CA GLU A 296 29.04 -2.45 -1.65
C GLU A 296 30.35 -1.64 -1.49
N GLU A 297 31.50 -2.30 -1.50
CA GLU A 297 32.81 -1.65 -1.40
C GLU A 297 33.08 -0.73 -2.60
N ILE A 298 32.68 -1.17 -3.81
CA ILE A 298 32.83 -0.39 -5.04
C ILE A 298 31.98 0.89 -5.00
N LEU A 299 30.78 0.83 -4.42
CA LEU A 299 29.86 1.96 -4.33
C LEU A 299 30.26 2.98 -3.25
N GLU A 300 30.95 2.55 -2.18
CA GLU A 300 31.34 3.44 -1.08
C GLU A 300 32.79 3.96 -1.17
N ASP A 301 33.72 3.20 -1.78
CA ASP A 301 35.10 3.64 -1.96
C ASP A 301 35.31 4.41 -3.29
N LYS A 302 35.69 5.69 -3.18
CA LYS A 302 35.91 6.58 -4.33
C LYS A 302 36.97 6.08 -5.32
N VAL A 303 38.00 5.38 -4.85
CA VAL A 303 39.07 4.85 -5.72
C VAL A 303 38.56 3.66 -6.51
N LEU A 304 37.84 2.73 -5.85
CA LEU A 304 37.20 1.60 -6.51
C LEU A 304 36.12 2.07 -7.49
N THR A 305 35.24 3.00 -7.10
CA THR A 305 34.24 3.60 -8.00
C THR A 305 34.91 4.10 -9.28
N ARG A 306 35.97 4.92 -9.17
CA ARG A 306 36.69 5.46 -10.34
C ARG A 306 37.34 4.38 -11.19
N ARG A 307 37.96 3.38 -10.55
CA ARG A 307 38.60 2.26 -11.26
C ARG A 307 37.57 1.52 -12.12
N TYR A 308 36.45 1.11 -11.52
CA TYR A 308 35.43 0.34 -12.21
C TYR A 308 34.68 1.18 -13.25
N LEU A 309 34.36 2.44 -12.95
CA LEU A 309 33.72 3.35 -13.90
C LEU A 309 34.56 3.54 -15.17
N ASN A 310 35.88 3.70 -15.04
CA ASN A 310 36.79 3.86 -16.18
C ASN A 310 37.01 2.58 -17.00
N THR A 311 36.57 1.42 -16.49
CA THR A 311 36.62 0.15 -17.24
C THR A 311 35.34 -0.13 -18.02
N LEU A 312 34.28 0.65 -17.81
CA LEU A 312 33.02 0.51 -18.54
C LEU A 312 33.14 1.11 -19.95
N GLU A 313 32.23 0.69 -20.83
CA GLU A 313 32.11 1.27 -22.16
C GLU A 313 31.71 2.75 -22.10
N ILE A 314 32.19 3.53 -23.07
CA ILE A 314 31.99 4.98 -23.12
C ILE A 314 30.50 5.37 -23.10
N GLU A 315 29.65 4.58 -23.76
CA GLU A 315 28.20 4.83 -23.78
C GLU A 315 27.59 4.66 -22.38
N THR A 316 27.99 3.62 -21.65
CA THR A 316 27.57 3.39 -20.26
C THR A 316 28.07 4.49 -19.32
N ILE A 317 29.30 4.96 -19.49
CA ILE A 317 29.86 6.09 -18.71
C ILE A 317 29.05 7.36 -18.98
N LYS A 318 28.70 7.64 -20.23
CA LYS A 318 27.85 8.78 -20.59
C LYS A 318 26.47 8.68 -19.95
N ARG A 319 25.88 7.48 -19.91
CA ARG A 319 24.59 7.23 -19.27
C ARG A 319 24.62 7.52 -17.77
N ILE A 320 25.64 7.03 -17.06
CA ILE A 320 25.79 7.20 -15.60
C ILE A 320 26.12 8.66 -15.22
N ASN A 321 26.93 9.34 -16.03
CA ASN A 321 27.35 10.73 -15.79
C ASN A 321 26.54 11.75 -16.61
N GLY A 322 25.38 11.36 -17.14
CA GLY A 322 24.63 12.17 -18.11
C GLY A 322 24.27 13.54 -17.56
N VAL A 323 23.88 13.60 -16.28
CA VAL A 323 23.51 14.84 -15.60
C VAL A 323 24.71 15.78 -15.44
N GLU A 324 25.89 15.30 -15.00
CA GLU A 324 27.07 16.18 -14.90
C GLU A 324 27.54 16.66 -16.27
N ILE A 325 27.53 15.77 -17.27
CA ILE A 325 27.88 16.13 -18.65
C ILE A 325 26.91 17.20 -19.18
N TYR A 326 25.61 17.06 -18.91
CA TYR A 326 24.60 18.03 -19.29
C TYR A 326 24.85 19.38 -18.62
N LEU A 327 25.04 19.42 -17.30
CA LEU A 327 25.28 20.66 -16.55
C LEU A 327 26.58 21.36 -16.98
N GLU A 328 27.66 20.61 -17.21
CA GLU A 328 28.92 21.18 -17.70
C GLU A 328 28.76 21.80 -19.10
N ARG A 329 28.01 21.13 -19.99
CA ARG A 329 27.76 21.63 -21.35
C ARG A 329 26.82 22.83 -21.36
N LEU A 330 25.84 22.86 -20.46
CA LEU A 330 24.91 23.97 -20.30
C LEU A 330 25.63 25.27 -19.91
N GLN A 331 26.70 25.18 -19.12
CA GLN A 331 27.57 26.32 -18.81
C GLN A 331 28.27 26.91 -20.05
N ARG A 332 28.44 26.11 -21.12
CA ARG A 332 29.11 26.53 -22.36
C ARG A 332 28.13 26.96 -23.46
N SER A 333 26.97 26.30 -23.56
CA SER A 333 25.95 26.59 -24.57
C SER A 333 24.56 26.09 -24.15
N ASN A 334 23.53 26.89 -24.42
CA ASN A 334 22.13 26.54 -24.17
C ASN A 334 21.48 25.69 -25.29
N THR A 335 22.27 25.22 -26.26
CA THR A 335 21.76 24.45 -27.41
C THR A 335 21.48 22.98 -27.11
N TYR A 336 22.02 22.45 -26.01
CA TYR A 336 21.87 21.04 -25.66
C TYR A 336 20.54 20.78 -24.95
N LYS A 337 19.76 19.80 -25.43
CA LYS A 337 18.55 19.36 -24.74
C LYS A 337 18.89 18.29 -23.71
N ILE A 338 18.08 18.19 -22.66
CA ILE A 338 18.27 17.22 -21.57
C ILE A 338 18.22 15.79 -22.12
N HIS A 339 17.18 15.47 -22.90
CA HIS A 339 16.96 14.14 -23.49
C HIS A 339 18.06 13.69 -24.47
N ASP A 340 18.91 14.61 -24.96
CA ASP A 340 20.04 14.25 -25.83
C ASP A 340 21.23 13.67 -25.01
N LEU A 341 21.29 13.94 -23.71
CA LEU A 341 22.46 13.70 -22.86
C LEU A 341 22.19 12.94 -21.57
N VAL A 342 20.97 13.02 -21.07
CA VAL A 342 20.53 12.34 -19.84
C VAL A 342 19.56 11.24 -20.24
N ASP A 343 19.83 10.04 -19.73
CA ASP A 343 18.92 8.90 -19.86
C ASP A 343 17.55 9.23 -19.26
N ASP A 344 16.47 8.89 -19.97
CA ASP A 344 15.12 9.26 -19.55
C ASP A 344 14.76 8.66 -18.19
N ASN A 345 15.08 7.39 -17.94
CA ASN A 345 14.83 6.76 -16.63
C ASN A 345 15.64 7.44 -15.53
N PHE A 346 16.89 7.82 -15.82
CA PHE A 346 17.68 8.61 -14.88
C PHE A 346 17.00 9.95 -14.58
N TYR A 347 16.59 10.68 -15.61
CA TYR A 347 15.91 11.97 -15.43
C TYR A 347 14.59 11.83 -14.66
N TYR A 348 13.79 10.80 -14.94
CA TYR A 348 12.51 10.54 -14.28
C TYR A 348 12.68 10.25 -12.80
N ALA A 349 13.66 9.41 -12.43
CA ALA A 349 13.97 9.08 -11.03
C ALA A 349 14.44 10.28 -10.19
N LEU A 350 14.80 11.41 -10.82
CA LEU A 350 15.24 12.64 -10.16
C LEU A 350 14.11 13.64 -9.91
N HIS A 351 12.89 13.36 -10.41
CA HIS A 351 11.73 14.19 -10.10
C HIS A 351 11.28 13.97 -8.66
N ARG A 352 10.51 14.93 -8.18
CA ARG A 352 9.77 14.86 -6.91
C ARG A 352 8.38 15.46 -7.08
N PRO A 353 7.39 15.07 -6.26
CA PRO A 353 6.11 15.75 -6.20
C PRO A 353 6.31 17.24 -5.90
N HIS A 354 5.51 18.07 -6.53
CA HIS A 354 5.56 19.50 -6.31
C HIS A 354 5.11 19.85 -4.88
N SER A 355 5.80 20.81 -4.26
CA SER A 355 5.57 21.18 -2.86
C SER A 355 4.19 21.75 -2.53
N SER A 356 3.40 22.13 -3.55
CA SER A 356 2.04 22.64 -3.39
C SER A 356 0.98 21.55 -3.22
N LEU A 357 1.33 20.28 -3.46
CA LEU A 357 0.39 19.16 -3.32
C LEU A 357 0.16 18.84 -1.84
N GLU A 358 -1.04 18.35 -1.52
CA GLU A 358 -1.33 17.82 -0.19
C GLU A 358 -0.51 16.55 0.07
N LEU A 359 -0.28 16.21 1.35
CA LEU A 359 0.61 15.10 1.73
C LEU A 359 0.19 13.76 1.10
N ASN A 360 -1.11 13.46 1.08
CA ASN A 360 -1.65 12.24 0.46
C ASN A 360 -1.41 12.19 -1.06
N GLN A 361 -1.53 13.33 -1.73
CA GLN A 361 -1.21 13.46 -3.15
C GLN A 361 0.29 13.31 -3.39
N GLN A 362 1.13 13.91 -2.55
CA GLN A 362 2.58 13.74 -2.65
C GLN A 362 2.98 12.27 -2.55
N ASP A 363 2.41 11.52 -1.59
CA ASP A 363 2.68 10.10 -1.42
C ASP A 363 2.23 9.27 -2.64
N LEU A 364 1.06 9.59 -3.22
CA LEU A 364 0.58 8.95 -4.45
C LEU A 364 1.51 9.24 -5.65
N ILE A 365 1.95 10.48 -5.81
CA ILE A 365 2.86 10.88 -6.90
C ILE A 365 4.25 10.27 -6.71
N TRP A 366 4.73 10.12 -5.47
CA TRP A 366 5.96 9.39 -5.19
C TRP A 366 5.85 7.94 -5.63
N LYS A 367 4.74 7.26 -5.31
CA LYS A 367 4.47 5.90 -5.79
C LYS A 367 4.50 5.83 -7.32
N LEU A 368 3.82 6.75 -7.99
CA LEU A 368 3.83 6.82 -9.46
C LEU A 368 5.25 7.02 -10.02
N LEU A 369 6.04 7.95 -9.48
CA LEU A 369 7.41 8.23 -9.95
C LEU A 369 8.34 7.02 -9.79
N VAL A 370 8.23 6.30 -8.68
CA VAL A 370 8.99 5.07 -8.43
C VAL A 370 8.60 3.98 -9.43
N ASN A 371 7.31 3.86 -9.77
CA ASN A 371 6.85 2.85 -10.72
C ASN A 371 7.24 3.21 -12.17
N ILE A 372 7.31 4.51 -12.51
CA ILE A 372 7.87 4.98 -13.79
C ILE A 372 9.37 4.67 -13.87
N SER A 373 10.14 4.92 -12.80
CA SER A 373 11.59 4.70 -12.78
C SER A 373 12.08 4.19 -11.42
N PRO A 374 12.21 2.85 -11.25
CA PRO A 374 12.56 2.22 -9.97
C PRO A 374 14.08 2.24 -9.69
N LEU A 375 14.72 3.41 -9.85
CA LEU A 375 16.17 3.58 -9.68
C LEU A 375 16.57 4.11 -8.28
N ASP A 376 15.63 4.57 -7.45
CA ASP A 376 15.91 4.94 -6.06
C ASP A 376 15.42 3.85 -5.10
N VAL A 377 16.34 2.99 -4.64
CA VAL A 377 16.03 1.86 -3.75
C VAL A 377 15.39 2.27 -2.41
N LEU A 378 15.61 3.52 -1.94
CA LEU A 378 15.00 4.00 -0.70
C LEU A 378 13.52 4.35 -0.93
N LEU A 379 13.24 5.12 -1.98
CA LEU A 379 11.88 5.52 -2.34
C LEU A 379 11.06 4.30 -2.78
N LEU A 380 11.69 3.38 -3.51
CA LEU A 380 11.12 2.09 -3.87
C LEU A 380 10.66 1.31 -2.63
N TYR A 381 11.51 1.19 -1.61
CA TYR A 381 11.13 0.54 -0.36
C TYR A 381 9.97 1.26 0.39
N TRP A 382 9.92 2.59 0.33
CA TRP A 382 8.90 3.38 1.05
C TRP A 382 7.53 3.41 0.35
N TYR A 383 7.51 3.47 -0.99
CA TYR A 383 6.29 3.72 -1.76
C TYR A 383 5.79 2.51 -2.57
N ASP A 384 6.67 1.56 -2.90
CA ASP A 384 6.29 0.30 -3.54
C ASP A 384 7.09 -0.89 -2.98
N ILE A 385 6.72 -1.31 -1.77
CA ILE A 385 7.41 -2.37 -1.03
C ILE A 385 7.28 -3.74 -1.72
N GLU A 386 6.24 -3.95 -2.51
CA GLU A 386 6.02 -5.20 -3.23
C GLU A 386 6.99 -5.31 -4.41
N GLU A 387 7.04 -4.28 -5.26
CA GLU A 387 8.02 -4.20 -6.35
C GLU A 387 9.45 -4.24 -5.81
N PHE A 388 9.70 -3.54 -4.70
CA PHE A 388 10.98 -3.63 -3.98
C PHE A 388 11.35 -5.07 -3.66
N TYR A 389 10.43 -5.85 -3.07
CA TYR A 389 10.70 -7.24 -2.70
C TYR A 389 10.93 -8.14 -3.92
N GLN A 390 10.20 -7.92 -5.02
CA GLN A 390 10.41 -8.64 -6.26
C GLN A 390 11.81 -8.38 -6.82
N LEU A 391 12.17 -7.10 -6.99
CA LEU A 391 13.49 -6.69 -7.49
C LEU A 391 14.62 -7.13 -6.54
N TYR A 392 14.40 -7.00 -5.22
CA TYR A 392 15.38 -7.38 -4.21
C TYR A 392 15.78 -8.85 -4.32
N ASN A 393 14.88 -9.75 -4.71
CA ASN A 393 15.24 -11.16 -4.88
C ASN A 393 16.25 -11.37 -6.02
N SER A 394 16.16 -10.60 -7.09
CA SER A 394 17.01 -10.71 -8.28
C SER A 394 18.44 -10.20 -8.07
N TRP A 395 18.65 -9.32 -7.09
CA TRP A 395 19.94 -8.67 -6.84
C TRP A 395 21.02 -9.59 -6.29
N ASP A 396 22.29 -9.28 -6.57
CA ASP A 396 23.41 -10.00 -5.98
C ASP A 396 23.54 -9.74 -4.47
N ASP A 397 24.18 -10.67 -3.77
CA ASP A 397 24.27 -10.62 -2.31
C ASP A 397 25.04 -9.41 -1.77
N SER A 398 25.98 -8.85 -2.53
CA SER A 398 26.74 -7.68 -2.12
C SER A 398 25.96 -6.40 -2.35
N PHE A 399 25.25 -6.26 -3.47
CA PHE A 399 24.35 -5.12 -3.69
C PHE A 399 23.22 -5.10 -2.65
N LYS A 400 22.69 -6.26 -2.28
CA LYS A 400 21.72 -6.40 -1.16
C LYS A 400 22.25 -5.83 0.17
N GLU A 401 23.55 -5.95 0.47
CA GLU A 401 24.16 -5.37 1.69
C GLU A 401 24.09 -3.84 1.64
N TRP A 402 24.52 -3.26 0.51
CA TRP A 402 24.47 -1.82 0.29
C TRP A 402 23.04 -1.26 0.36
N VAL A 403 22.06 -1.95 -0.23
CA VAL A 403 20.65 -1.51 -0.19
C VAL A 403 20.11 -1.52 1.24
N VAL A 404 20.35 -2.59 2.00
CA VAL A 404 19.92 -2.69 3.41
C VAL A 404 20.53 -1.56 4.23
N TYR A 405 21.83 -1.29 4.05
CA TYR A 405 22.50 -0.17 4.72
C TYR A 405 21.86 1.18 4.35
N THR A 406 21.64 1.41 3.06
CA THR A 406 21.05 2.65 2.52
C THR A 406 19.65 2.90 3.09
N ILE A 407 18.81 1.87 3.16
CA ILE A 407 17.45 1.98 3.73
C ILE A 407 17.52 2.32 5.22
N LYS A 408 18.37 1.64 5.98
CA LYS A 408 18.54 1.91 7.42
C LYS A 408 19.01 3.33 7.70
N GLU A 409 19.99 3.82 6.93
CA GLU A 409 20.46 5.21 7.01
C GLU A 409 19.36 6.23 6.66
N GLY A 410 18.42 5.84 5.79
CA GLY A 410 17.24 6.65 5.45
C GLY A 410 16.29 6.85 6.63
N PHE A 411 16.16 5.87 7.52
CA PHE A 411 15.30 5.95 8.72
C PHE A 411 15.91 6.74 9.89
N LEU A 412 17.22 6.98 9.88
CA LEU A 412 17.93 7.68 10.96
C LEU A 412 17.92 9.22 10.80
N ARG A 413 17.18 9.74 9.81
CA ARG A 413 17.04 11.16 9.49
C ARG A 413 15.58 11.54 9.50
#